data_AF-A0A7C7DY91-F1
#
_entry.id   AF-A0A7C7DY91-F1
#
_cell.length_a   1.000
_cell.length_b   1.000
_cell.length_c   1.000
_cell.angle_alpha   90.00
_cell.angle_beta   90.00
_cell.angle_gamma   90.00
#
_symmetry.space_group_name_H-M   'P 1'
#
loop_
_entity.id
_entity.type
_entity.pdbx_description
1 polymer ?
#
loop_
_entity_poly.entity_id
_entity_poly.type
_entity_poly.pdbx_seq_one_letter_code
_entity_poly.pdbx_strand_id
1 'polypeptide(L)'
;MDVTALLTWLDAQIVRTEKEYALHAGNQTACQLHKDGRVTGGLKYDEGRLVAFTTLRRIVRKTSDAQSDELLRQILAEQTRWQTALQTHQHAERPSIPWIAYNQGGVDALAETCNLLEQTA
;
A
#
# COMPACT_ATOMS: atom_id res chain seq x y z
N MET A 1 7.33 -1.48 18.03
CA MET A 1 5.86 -1.68 18.14
C MET A 1 5.54 -3.16 18.17
N ASP A 2 4.55 -3.59 18.96
CA ASP A 2 4.11 -5.00 18.99
C ASP A 2 3.13 -5.37 17.86
N VAL A 3 2.93 -6.67 17.66
CA VAL A 3 2.05 -7.23 16.60
C VAL A 3 0.59 -6.78 16.74
N THR A 4 0.08 -6.65 17.96
CA THR A 4 -1.32 -6.26 18.23
C THR A 4 -1.54 -4.80 17.85
N ALA A 5 -0.61 -3.92 18.21
CA ALA A 5 -0.62 -2.52 17.85
C ALA A 5 -0.53 -2.34 16.32
N LEU A 6 0.33 -3.12 15.65
CA LEU A 6 0.43 -3.10 14.18
C LEU A 6 -0.88 -3.56 13.51
N LEU A 7 -1.49 -4.64 14.00
CA LEU A 7 -2.79 -5.11 13.49
C LEU A 7 -3.90 -4.08 13.67
N THR A 8 -3.93 -3.42 14.83
CA THR A 8 -4.90 -2.36 15.12
C THR A 8 -4.73 -1.18 14.17
N TRP A 9 -3.49 -0.78 13.92
CA TRP A 9 -3.19 0.29 12.97
C TRP A 9 -3.57 -0.10 11.54
N LEU A 10 -3.24 -1.32 11.10
CA LEU A 10 -3.62 -1.82 9.78
C LEU A 10 -5.13 -1.88 9.60
N ASP A 11 -5.88 -2.33 10.61
CA ASP A 11 -7.34 -2.35 10.56
C ASP A 11 -7.92 -0.94 10.44
N ALA A 12 -7.35 0.04 11.13
CA ALA A 12 -7.74 1.45 10.99
C ALA A 12 -7.43 2.01 9.58
N GLN A 13 -6.27 1.66 9.00
CA GLN A 13 -5.92 2.08 7.63
C GLN A 13 -6.82 1.45 6.57
N ILE A 14 -7.19 0.18 6.73
CA ILE A 14 -8.15 -0.50 5.85
C ILE A 14 -9.48 0.24 5.87
N VAL A 15 -10.05 0.49 7.06
CA VAL A 15 -11.33 1.21 7.19
C VAL A 15 -11.25 2.63 6.61
N ARG A 16 -10.12 3.33 6.81
CA ARG A 16 -9.91 4.67 6.21
C ARG A 16 -9.91 4.59 4.68
N THR A 17 -9.15 3.66 4.13
CA THR A 17 -9.00 3.49 2.67
C THR A 17 -10.31 3.03 2.04
N GLU A 18 -11.10 2.18 2.70
CA GLU A 18 -12.44 1.79 2.22
C GLU A 18 -13.39 2.99 2.12
N LYS A 19 -13.31 3.93 3.08
CA LYS A 19 -14.09 5.17 3.01
C LYS A 19 -13.64 6.06 1.86
N GLU A 20 -12.33 6.23 1.68
CA GLU A 20 -11.76 6.99 0.56
C GLU A 20 -12.17 6.38 -0.79
N TYR A 21 -12.06 5.06 -0.91
CA TYR A 21 -12.48 4.30 -2.07
C TYR A 21 -13.97 4.51 -2.38
N ALA A 22 -14.85 4.39 -1.37
CA ALA A 22 -16.29 4.59 -1.53
C ALA A 22 -16.64 6.02 -1.96
N LEU A 23 -15.96 7.02 -1.39
CA LEU A 23 -16.12 8.43 -1.79
C LEU A 23 -15.72 8.64 -3.26
N HIS A 24 -14.59 8.08 -3.68
CA HIS A 24 -14.11 8.21 -5.05
C HIS A 24 -14.93 7.40 -6.06
N ALA A 25 -15.47 6.25 -5.67
CA ALA A 25 -16.42 5.47 -6.46
C ALA A 25 -17.74 6.22 -6.68
N GLY A 26 -18.20 6.97 -5.67
CA GLY A 26 -19.42 7.78 -5.74
C GLY A 26 -19.27 9.09 -6.52
N ASN A 27 -18.09 9.70 -6.53
CA ASN A 27 -17.87 11.06 -7.06
C ASN A 27 -17.04 11.16 -8.37
N GLN A 28 -16.76 10.05 -9.08
CA GLN A 28 -15.93 10.05 -10.30
C GLN A 28 -14.66 10.92 -10.20
N THR A 29 -13.97 10.88 -9.07
CA THR A 29 -12.79 11.73 -8.83
C THR A 29 -11.58 11.24 -9.62
N ALA A 30 -10.94 12.17 -10.34
CA ALA A 30 -9.76 11.91 -11.15
C ALA A 30 -8.50 11.65 -10.28
N CYS A 31 -7.65 10.72 -10.72
CA CYS A 31 -6.32 10.53 -10.14
C CYS A 31 -5.43 11.73 -10.50
N GLN A 32 -4.61 12.21 -9.55
CA GLN A 32 -3.65 13.29 -9.79
C GLN A 32 -2.31 12.70 -10.24
N LEU A 33 -1.82 13.09 -11.41
CA LEU A 33 -0.49 12.72 -11.91
C LEU A 33 0.48 13.90 -11.70
N HIS A 34 1.54 13.66 -10.94
CA HIS A 34 2.59 14.62 -10.67
C HIS A 34 3.62 14.66 -11.82
N LYS A 35 4.43 15.73 -11.87
CA LYS A 35 5.45 15.92 -12.92
C LYS A 35 6.52 14.82 -12.93
N ASP A 36 6.73 14.13 -11.82
CA ASP A 36 7.67 13.02 -11.64
C ASP A 36 7.06 11.64 -11.99
N GLY A 37 5.82 11.61 -12.52
CA GLY A 37 5.14 10.37 -12.88
C GLY A 37 4.45 9.65 -11.71
N ARG A 38 4.45 10.23 -10.52
CA ARG A 38 3.73 9.71 -9.35
C ARG A 38 2.23 9.99 -9.48
N VAL A 39 1.40 8.99 -9.18
CA VAL A 39 -0.06 9.12 -9.18
C VAL A 39 -0.60 9.06 -7.75
N THR A 40 -1.48 9.99 -7.38
CA THR A 40 -2.14 10.01 -6.08
C THR A 40 -3.65 10.13 -6.22
N GLY A 41 -4.38 9.56 -5.26
CA GLY A 41 -5.84 9.62 -5.17
C GLY A 41 -6.59 8.91 -6.32
N GLY A 42 -7.91 8.88 -6.18
CA GLY A 42 -8.81 8.22 -7.14
C GLY A 42 -8.91 6.70 -6.94
N LEU A 43 -9.89 6.10 -7.62
CA LEU A 43 -10.35 4.74 -7.34
C LEU A 43 -9.24 3.69 -7.39
N LYS A 44 -8.40 3.73 -8.43
CA LYS A 44 -7.35 2.72 -8.62
C LYS A 44 -6.22 2.85 -7.62
N TYR A 45 -5.88 4.08 -7.22
CA TYR A 45 -4.90 4.33 -6.17
C TYR A 45 -5.38 3.76 -4.83
N ASP A 46 -6.62 4.02 -4.46
CA ASP A 46 -7.20 3.52 -3.21
C ASP A 46 -7.34 1.98 -3.24
N GLU A 47 -7.67 1.40 -4.39
CA GLU A 47 -7.67 -0.06 -4.58
C GLU A 47 -6.31 -0.66 -4.25
N GLY A 48 -5.24 -0.05 -4.77
CA GLY A 48 -3.86 -0.47 -4.49
C GLY A 48 -3.52 -0.40 -3.02
N ARG A 49 -3.86 0.71 -2.36
CA ARG A 49 -3.68 0.88 -0.90
C ARG A 49 -4.41 -0.21 -0.12
N LEU A 50 -5.67 -0.47 -0.46
CA LEU A 50 -6.50 -1.46 0.23
C LEU A 50 -5.93 -2.87 0.09
N VAL A 51 -5.50 -3.26 -1.12
CA VAL A 51 -4.88 -4.57 -1.35
C VAL A 51 -3.56 -4.69 -0.59
N ALA A 52 -2.74 -3.63 -0.55
CA ALA A 52 -1.49 -3.64 0.21
C ALA A 52 -1.73 -3.79 1.72
N PHE A 53 -2.62 -2.99 2.33
CA PHE A 53 -2.91 -3.10 3.76
C PHE A 53 -3.54 -4.44 4.15
N THR A 54 -4.46 -4.97 3.34
CA THR A 54 -5.06 -6.29 3.59
C THR A 54 -4.03 -7.43 3.46
N THR A 55 -3.09 -7.32 2.52
CA THR A 55 -1.96 -8.24 2.37
C THR A 55 -1.04 -8.20 3.59
N LEU A 56 -0.67 -7.00 4.05
CA LEU A 56 0.14 -6.81 5.25
C LEU A 56 -0.55 -7.37 6.49
N ARG A 57 -1.85 -7.10 6.68
CA ARG A 57 -2.64 -7.67 7.78
C ARG A 57 -2.59 -9.20 7.76
N ARG A 58 -2.68 -9.81 6.58
CA ARG A 58 -2.58 -11.27 6.43
C ARG A 58 -1.19 -11.79 6.79
N ILE A 59 -0.13 -11.08 6.38
CA ILE A 59 1.25 -11.40 6.75
C ILE A 59 1.40 -11.36 8.27
N VAL A 60 1.06 -10.23 8.90
CA VAL A 60 1.19 -10.04 10.35
C VAL A 60 0.43 -11.10 11.15
N ARG A 61 -0.80 -11.46 10.73
CA ARG A 61 -1.58 -12.53 11.36
C ARG A 61 -0.97 -13.93 11.23
N LYS A 62 -0.28 -14.22 10.13
CA LYS A 62 0.39 -15.52 9.92
C LYS A 62 1.72 -15.60 10.65
N THR A 63 2.37 -14.46 10.82
CA THR A 63 3.71 -14.33 11.38
C THR A 63 3.68 -14.05 12.89
N SER A 64 2.50 -14.09 13.54
CA SER A 64 2.36 -13.87 15.00
C SER A 64 3.18 -14.84 15.86
N ASP A 65 3.60 -15.97 15.28
CA ASP A 65 4.44 -16.98 15.94
C ASP A 65 5.94 -16.86 15.56
N ALA A 66 6.31 -15.95 14.65
CA ALA A 66 7.68 -15.80 14.17
C ALA A 66 8.39 -14.57 14.76
N GLN A 67 9.71 -14.65 14.88
CA GLN A 67 10.57 -13.57 15.37
C GLN A 67 10.40 -12.30 14.51
N SER A 68 10.48 -11.13 15.14
CA SER A 68 10.26 -9.80 14.52
C SER A 68 11.02 -9.59 13.20
N ASP A 69 12.19 -10.21 13.04
CA ASP A 69 13.02 -10.12 11.84
C ASP A 69 12.40 -10.80 10.61
N GLU A 70 11.67 -11.90 10.79
CA GLU A 70 10.96 -12.58 9.70
C GLU A 70 9.78 -11.74 9.22
N LEU A 71 9.05 -11.10 10.16
CA LEU A 71 7.98 -10.18 9.82
C LEU A 71 8.51 -8.99 9.01
N LEU A 72 9.58 -8.36 9.47
CA LEU A 72 10.21 -7.24 8.76
C LEU A 72 10.67 -7.66 7.36
N ARG A 73 11.32 -8.84 7.22
CA ARG A 73 11.73 -9.36 5.91
C ARG A 73 10.55 -9.55 4.96
N GLN A 74 9.42 -10.08 5.42
CA GLN A 74 8.23 -10.26 4.57
C GLN A 74 7.62 -8.93 4.13
N ILE A 75 7.60 -7.92 5.02
CA ILE A 75 7.10 -6.58 4.68
C ILE A 75 8.00 -5.90 3.63
N LEU A 76 9.33 -5.97 3.81
CA LEU A 76 10.29 -5.41 2.85
C LEU A 76 10.27 -6.12 1.50
N ALA A 77 10.10 -7.45 1.50
CA ALA A 77 9.93 -8.22 0.27
C ALA A 77 8.68 -7.78 -0.50
N GLU A 78 7.58 -7.53 0.21
CA GLU A 78 6.35 -7.04 -0.41
C GLU A 78 6.52 -5.61 -0.94
N GLN A 79 7.17 -4.71 -0.19
CA GLN A 79 7.52 -3.37 -0.66
C GLN A 79 8.31 -3.42 -1.98
N THR A 80 9.31 -4.30 -2.05
CA THR A 80 10.15 -4.49 -3.24
C THR A 80 9.32 -4.98 -4.43
N ARG A 81 8.41 -5.93 -4.21
CA ARG A 81 7.51 -6.47 -5.25
C ARG A 81 6.65 -5.36 -5.87
N TRP A 82 6.03 -4.53 -5.04
CA TRP A 82 5.19 -3.43 -5.50
C TRP A 82 5.98 -2.32 -6.20
N GLN A 83 7.17 -1.97 -5.69
CA GLN A 83 8.06 -1.01 -6.35
C GLN A 83 8.49 -1.50 -7.74
N THR A 84 8.82 -2.78 -7.86
CA THR A 84 9.21 -3.39 -9.15
C THR A 84 8.05 -3.36 -10.14
N ALA A 85 6.84 -3.70 -9.70
CA ALA A 85 5.64 -3.64 -10.54
C ALA A 85 5.34 -2.19 -10.99
N LEU A 86 5.43 -1.21 -10.08
CA LEU A 86 5.28 0.20 -10.40
C LEU A 86 6.27 0.65 -11.48
N GLN A 87 7.56 0.37 -11.28
CA GLN A 87 8.61 0.71 -12.24
C GLN A 87 8.37 0.06 -13.60
N THR A 88 7.91 -1.20 -13.61
CA THR A 88 7.60 -1.91 -14.86
C THR A 88 6.50 -1.20 -15.65
N HIS A 89 5.43 -0.75 -14.99
CA HIS A 89 4.35 -0.03 -15.65
C HIS A 89 4.72 1.40 -16.05
N GLN A 90 5.57 2.08 -15.29
CA GLN A 90 6.06 3.43 -15.62
C GLN A 90 6.97 3.44 -16.84
N HIS A 91 7.80 2.40 -17.03
CA HIS A 91 8.74 2.30 -18.15
C HIS A 91 8.20 1.52 -19.36
N ALA A 92 6.93 1.09 -19.33
CA ALA A 92 6.31 0.45 -20.48
C ALA A 92 6.22 1.44 -21.65
N GLU A 93 6.38 0.95 -22.90
CA GLU A 93 6.24 1.78 -24.12
C GLU A 93 4.89 2.53 -24.17
N ARG A 94 3.85 1.92 -23.58
CA ARG A 94 2.54 2.52 -23.39
C ARG A 94 2.13 2.42 -21.92
N PRO A 95 2.48 3.42 -21.09
CA PRO A 95 2.18 3.41 -19.66
C PRO A 95 0.67 3.37 -19.40
N SER A 96 0.22 2.43 -18.58
CA SER A 96 -1.18 2.34 -18.17
C SER A 96 -1.40 3.11 -16.88
N ILE A 97 -1.99 4.30 -16.98
CA ILE A 97 -2.25 5.17 -15.81
C ILE A 97 -3.03 4.44 -14.70
N PRO A 98 -4.08 3.63 -14.97
CA PRO A 98 -4.75 2.85 -13.93
C PRO A 98 -3.82 1.89 -13.17
N TRP A 99 -2.92 1.20 -13.86
CA TRP A 99 -1.97 0.29 -13.22
C TRP A 99 -0.86 1.03 -12.49
N ILE A 100 -0.43 2.18 -12.97
CA ILE A 100 0.51 3.06 -12.24
C ILE A 100 -0.15 3.55 -10.95
N ALA A 101 -1.39 4.05 -11.02
CA ALA A 101 -2.17 4.48 -9.86
C ALA A 101 -2.30 3.37 -8.81
N TYR A 102 -2.72 2.18 -9.26
CA TYR A 102 -2.83 1.00 -8.41
C TYR A 102 -1.51 0.65 -7.73
N ASN A 103 -0.42 0.50 -8.49
CA ASN A 103 0.86 0.12 -7.89
C ASN A 103 1.41 1.23 -6.99
N GLN A 104 1.21 2.51 -7.33
CA GLN A 104 1.64 3.63 -6.51
C GLN A 104 0.92 3.65 -5.16
N GLY A 105 -0.39 3.39 -5.14
CA GLY A 105 -1.16 3.27 -3.90
C GLY A 105 -0.63 2.18 -2.98
N GLY A 106 -0.32 1.00 -3.53
CA GLY A 106 0.26 -0.08 -2.71
C GLY A 106 1.67 0.23 -2.20
N VAL A 107 2.53 0.85 -3.03
CA VAL A 107 3.87 1.32 -2.60
C VAL A 107 3.76 2.32 -1.45
N ASP A 108 2.83 3.26 -1.53
CA ASP A 108 2.63 4.27 -0.49
C ASP A 108 2.14 3.65 0.83
N ALA A 109 1.18 2.72 0.76
CA ALA A 109 0.71 1.98 1.93
C ALA A 109 1.82 1.17 2.62
N LEU A 110 2.70 0.54 1.83
CA LEU A 110 3.87 -0.20 2.34
C LEU A 110 4.89 0.75 2.97
N ALA A 111 5.19 1.88 2.33
CA ALA A 111 6.10 2.88 2.87
C ALA A 111 5.58 3.49 4.19
N GLU A 112 4.28 3.79 4.29
CA GLU A 112 3.65 4.23 5.55
C GLU A 112 3.83 3.21 6.67
N THR A 113 3.68 1.92 6.35
CA THR A 113 3.85 0.83 7.32
C THR A 113 5.31 0.71 7.77
N CYS A 114 6.27 0.77 6.86
CA CYS A 114 7.70 0.74 7.18
C CYS A 114 8.10 1.93 8.07
N ASN A 115 7.66 3.15 7.71
CA ASN A 115 7.93 4.35 8.50
C ASN A 115 7.37 4.24 9.92
N LEU A 116 6.18 3.66 10.09
CA LEU A 116 5.60 3.41 11.42
C LEU A 116 6.46 2.44 12.23
N LEU A 117 6.95 1.36 11.60
CA LEU A 117 7.81 0.38 12.27
C LEU A 117 9.14 1.00 12.69
N GLU A 118 9.76 1.82 11.84
CA GLU A 118 11.01 2.53 12.14
C GLU A 118 10.86 3.54 13.28
N GLN A 119 9.75 4.29 13.33
CA GLN A 119 9.50 5.27 14.38
C GLN A 119 9.18 4.64 15.75
N THR A 120 8.86 3.35 15.78
CA THR A 120 8.44 2.65 16.99
C THR A 120 9.38 1.49 17.37
N ALA A 121 10.52 1.38 16.69
CA ALA A 121 11.64 0.50 17.03
C ALA A 121 12.55 1.17 18.07
#